data_AF-A0A7J6T7V9-F1
#
_entry.id   AF-A0A7J6T7V9-F1
#
_cell.length_a   1.000
_cell.length_b   1.000
_cell.length_c   1.000
_cell.angle_alpha   90.00
_cell.angle_beta   90.00
_cell.angle_gamma   90.00
#
_symmetry.space_group_name_H-M   'P 1'
#
loop_
_entity.id
_entity.type
_entity.pdbx_description
1 polymer ?
#
loop_
_entity_poly.entity_id
_entity_poly.type
_entity_poly.pdbx_seq_one_letter_code
_entity_poly.pdbx_strand_id
1 'polypeptide(L)'
;MLLGVAVLCSIAHGIAMPLFAFVMGDVVDTIGDQTDPDIMDVIIEQSLWMGYIGIGTTVVGGLWHGLLTYVAAKQANKMRVAYLEAVLSSDICYFDEMSPAELPTRMTEDVQDAIGFKIGMCLMNLSMCVFGFGFGFYRGWKITLVMLAAMPVVIATSALLGMVMAQGVVETQSWYARAGAVAEEVLSSIRTVTMFGTQQRENDRYGSCLAEAKKGGIRAGIQNGLGVGLAFCSMYCSYALAFWYGGTLVEDNEINDYTGAPYNGGDVLAVFFSVIMATFGLGQAMPPLQTFQAGRASAYAIHKLIDDRTPGIETRMPPRRGSVTNATPQDPPKMESLSLENVTFVYPSRSDVTVLKEVSLTVKPGTRVAIVGESGSGKSTVVSLLERFYDPSSGRVLLNGEEVKDLQGGALALRRLFGYVGQEPVLFAAS
;
A
#
# COMPACT_ATOMS: atom_id res chain seq x y z
N MET A 1 -11.25 -16.07 -14.79
CA MET A 1 -12.16 -17.04 -14.12
C MET A 1 -12.06 -16.98 -12.60
N LEU A 2 -10.89 -17.23 -11.98
CA LEU A 2 -10.72 -17.19 -10.50
C LEU A 2 -11.20 -15.89 -9.84
N LEU A 3 -10.88 -14.74 -10.42
CA LEU A 3 -11.28 -13.44 -9.89
C LEU A 3 -12.80 -13.22 -9.94
N GLY A 4 -13.47 -13.70 -11.00
CA GLY A 4 -14.93 -13.62 -11.11
C GLY A 4 -15.63 -14.47 -10.07
N VAL A 5 -15.14 -15.69 -9.82
CA VAL A 5 -15.65 -16.57 -8.74
C VAL A 5 -15.46 -15.89 -7.38
N ALA A 6 -14.29 -15.32 -7.12
CA ALA A 6 -14.01 -14.65 -5.86
C ALA A 6 -14.92 -13.43 -5.62
N VAL A 7 -15.19 -12.63 -6.65
CA VAL A 7 -16.11 -11.48 -6.57
C VAL A 7 -17.55 -11.93 -6.28
N LEU A 8 -18.04 -12.97 -6.95
CA LEU A 8 -19.38 -13.51 -6.69
C LEU A 8 -19.48 -14.04 -5.26
N CYS A 9 -18.46 -14.77 -4.81
CA CYS A 9 -18.40 -15.26 -3.44
C CYS A 9 -18.30 -14.12 -2.40
N SER A 10 -17.56 -13.04 -2.65
CA SER A 10 -17.50 -11.92 -1.70
C SER A 10 -18.83 -11.17 -1.60
N ILE A 11 -19.56 -11.02 -2.72
CA ILE A 11 -20.92 -10.47 -2.73
C ILE A 11 -21.87 -11.39 -1.95
N ALA A 12 -21.83 -12.70 -2.20
CA ALA A 12 -22.66 -13.69 -1.51
C ALA A 12 -22.39 -13.72 0.01
N HIS A 13 -21.13 -13.56 0.42
CA HIS A 13 -20.78 -13.41 1.84
C HIS A 13 -21.44 -12.16 2.43
N GLY A 14 -21.42 -11.02 1.73
CA GLY A 14 -22.06 -9.79 2.20
C GLY A 14 -23.57 -9.90 2.41
N ILE A 15 -24.25 -10.77 1.64
CA ILE A 15 -25.70 -11.02 1.76
C ILE A 15 -26.04 -11.82 3.02
N ALA A 16 -25.11 -12.65 3.51
CA ALA A 16 -25.39 -13.61 4.58
C ALA A 16 -25.84 -12.95 5.89
N MET A 17 -25.23 -11.82 6.28
CA MET A 17 -25.57 -11.13 7.53
C MET A 17 -26.98 -10.50 7.50
N PRO A 18 -27.37 -9.74 6.46
CA PRO A 18 -28.76 -9.31 6.29
C PRO A 18 -29.76 -10.47 6.19
N LEU A 19 -29.41 -11.55 5.51
CA LEU A 19 -30.27 -12.75 5.42
C LEU A 19 -30.46 -13.40 6.80
N PHE A 20 -29.39 -13.48 7.59
CA PHE A 20 -29.46 -13.96 8.97
C PHE A 20 -30.40 -13.09 9.83
N ALA A 21 -30.31 -11.76 9.71
CA ALA A 21 -31.21 -10.84 10.42
C ALA A 21 -32.68 -11.07 10.05
N PHE A 22 -32.95 -11.35 8.77
CA PHE A 22 -34.30 -11.66 8.29
C PHE A 22 -34.85 -12.94 8.93
N VAL A 23 -34.11 -14.05 8.85
CA VAL A 23 -34.50 -15.35 9.44
C VAL A 23 -34.65 -15.25 10.97
N MET A 24 -33.81 -14.46 11.62
CA MET A 24 -33.91 -14.21 13.07
C MET A 24 -35.21 -13.51 13.45
N GLY A 25 -35.71 -12.59 12.62
CA GLY A 25 -37.01 -11.95 12.84
C GLY A 25 -38.14 -12.97 12.87
N ASP A 26 -38.16 -13.88 11.90
CA ASP A 26 -39.20 -14.91 11.77
C ASP A 26 -39.21 -15.86 13.00
N VAL A 27 -38.03 -16.19 13.54
CA VAL A 27 -37.91 -16.96 14.80
C VAL A 27 -38.54 -16.20 15.96
N VAL A 28 -38.30 -14.89 16.07
CA VAL A 28 -38.85 -14.08 17.16
C VAL A 28 -40.37 -13.96 17.02
N ASP A 29 -40.88 -13.79 15.81
CA ASP A 29 -42.33 -13.78 15.55
C ASP A 29 -42.98 -15.10 16.02
N THR A 30 -42.35 -16.24 15.69
CA THR A 30 -42.82 -17.58 16.07
C THR A 30 -42.82 -17.79 17.59
N ILE A 31 -41.79 -17.28 18.31
CA ILE A 31 -41.72 -17.38 19.78
C ILE A 31 -42.75 -16.45 20.44
N GLY A 32 -43.03 -15.31 19.81
CA GLY A 32 -44.03 -14.34 20.28
C GLY A 32 -45.46 -14.88 20.21
N ASP A 33 -45.76 -15.72 19.21
CA ASP A 33 -47.06 -16.35 19.05
C ASP A 33 -47.15 -17.68 19.84
N GLN A 34 -47.55 -17.58 21.11
CA GLN A 34 -47.65 -18.73 22.03
C GLN A 34 -48.82 -19.68 21.75
N THR A 35 -49.59 -19.47 20.68
CA THR A 35 -50.81 -20.26 20.41
C THR A 35 -50.62 -21.45 19.47
N ASP A 36 -49.46 -21.58 18.83
CA ASP A 36 -49.22 -22.63 17.84
C ASP A 36 -48.67 -23.93 18.50
N PRO A 37 -49.36 -25.09 18.39
CA PRO A 37 -48.87 -26.35 18.98
C PRO A 37 -47.56 -26.85 18.34
N ASP A 38 -47.19 -26.38 17.15
CA ASP A 38 -46.01 -26.84 16.40
C ASP A 38 -44.80 -25.86 16.48
N ILE A 39 -44.79 -24.92 17.44
CA ILE A 39 -43.72 -23.91 17.63
C ILE A 39 -42.31 -24.54 17.61
N MET A 40 -42.14 -25.72 18.22
CA MET A 40 -40.82 -26.36 18.32
C MET A 40 -40.30 -26.79 16.94
N ASP A 41 -41.16 -27.30 16.06
CA ASP A 41 -40.77 -27.76 14.74
C ASP A 41 -40.37 -26.58 13.84
N VAL A 42 -41.11 -25.47 13.93
CA VAL A 42 -40.77 -24.22 13.23
C VAL A 42 -39.44 -23.65 13.73
N ILE A 43 -39.21 -23.61 15.05
CA ILE A 43 -37.94 -23.14 15.62
C ILE A 43 -36.77 -24.04 15.17
N ILE A 44 -36.95 -25.36 15.12
CA ILE A 44 -35.92 -26.29 14.63
C ILE A 44 -35.61 -26.02 13.17
N GLU A 45 -36.62 -25.87 12.30
CA GLU A 45 -36.42 -25.58 10.89
C GLU A 45 -35.65 -24.26 10.68
N GLN A 46 -36.05 -23.19 11.37
CA GLN A 46 -35.37 -21.90 11.27
C GLN A 46 -33.94 -21.94 11.83
N SER A 47 -33.71 -22.70 12.91
CA SER A 47 -32.37 -22.92 13.46
C SER A 47 -31.48 -23.69 12.48
N LEU A 48 -32.02 -24.66 11.74
CA LEU A 48 -31.31 -25.36 10.68
C LEU A 48 -30.95 -24.41 9.53
N TRP A 49 -31.87 -23.53 9.11
CA TRP A 49 -31.59 -22.50 8.12
C TRP A 49 -30.45 -21.57 8.54
N MET A 50 -30.42 -21.11 9.79
CA MET A 50 -29.28 -20.35 10.33
C MET A 50 -27.98 -21.14 10.28
N GLY A 51 -28.02 -22.44 10.61
CA GLY A 51 -26.89 -23.35 10.49
C GLY A 51 -26.36 -23.47 9.05
N TYR A 52 -27.26 -23.65 8.08
CA TYR A 52 -26.90 -23.73 6.66
C TYR A 52 -26.31 -22.41 6.15
N ILE A 53 -26.87 -21.26 6.55
CA ILE A 53 -26.31 -19.94 6.25
C ILE A 53 -24.90 -19.82 6.85
N GLY A 54 -24.69 -20.22 8.11
CA GLY A 54 -23.38 -20.15 8.76
C GLY A 54 -22.30 -21.01 8.07
N ILE A 55 -22.65 -22.25 7.69
CA ILE A 55 -21.74 -23.14 6.95
C ILE A 55 -21.45 -22.55 5.56
N GLY A 56 -22.51 -22.12 4.84
CA GLY A 56 -22.37 -21.51 3.52
C GLY A 56 -21.49 -20.26 3.56
N THR A 57 -21.68 -19.41 4.55
CA THR A 57 -20.89 -18.19 4.78
C THR A 57 -19.42 -18.50 5.04
N THR A 58 -19.13 -19.54 5.83
CA THR A 58 -17.76 -19.99 6.11
C THR A 58 -17.07 -20.47 4.84
N VAL A 59 -17.74 -21.30 4.05
CA VAL A 59 -17.21 -21.85 2.79
C VAL A 59 -16.97 -20.74 1.77
N VAL A 60 -18.00 -19.93 1.51
CA VAL A 60 -17.93 -18.79 0.59
C VAL A 60 -16.87 -17.80 1.05
N GLY A 61 -16.83 -17.51 2.36
CA GLY A 61 -15.87 -16.65 3.04
C GLY A 61 -14.42 -17.07 2.82
N GLY A 62 -14.12 -18.34 3.11
CA GLY A 62 -12.79 -18.92 2.89
C GLY A 62 -12.40 -18.95 1.41
N LEU A 63 -13.35 -19.24 0.52
CA LEU A 63 -13.11 -19.31 -0.93
C LEU A 63 -12.71 -17.94 -1.49
N TRP A 64 -13.52 -16.88 -1.29
CA TRP A 64 -13.17 -15.58 -1.87
C TRP A 64 -11.89 -15.01 -1.25
N HIS A 65 -11.71 -15.18 0.06
CA HIS A 65 -10.51 -14.70 0.75
C HIS A 65 -9.25 -15.39 0.22
N GLY A 66 -9.24 -16.73 0.17
CA GLY A 66 -8.11 -17.51 -0.32
C GLY A 66 -7.79 -17.24 -1.79
N LEU A 67 -8.83 -17.15 -2.64
CA LEU A 67 -8.66 -16.89 -4.08
C LEU A 67 -8.08 -15.50 -4.36
N LEU A 68 -8.59 -14.44 -3.71
CA LEU A 68 -8.06 -13.09 -3.90
C LEU A 68 -6.63 -12.97 -3.39
N THR A 69 -6.34 -13.52 -2.20
CA THR A 69 -4.98 -13.51 -1.65
C THR A 69 -4.00 -14.24 -2.55
N TYR A 70 -4.38 -15.40 -3.10
CA TYR A 70 -3.54 -16.15 -4.04
C TYR A 70 -3.28 -15.38 -5.34
N VAL A 71 -4.34 -14.83 -5.97
CA VAL A 71 -4.22 -14.07 -7.22
C VAL A 71 -3.36 -12.82 -7.01
N ALA A 72 -3.57 -12.11 -5.90
CA ALA A 72 -2.79 -10.93 -5.54
C ALA A 72 -1.32 -11.25 -5.32
N ALA A 73 -0.99 -12.28 -4.56
CA ALA A 73 0.39 -12.71 -4.34
C ALA A 73 1.08 -13.08 -5.66
N LYS A 74 0.39 -13.80 -6.54
CA LYS A 74 0.93 -14.17 -7.86
C LYS A 74 1.18 -12.95 -8.74
N GLN A 75 0.27 -11.97 -8.76
CA GLN A 75 0.41 -10.77 -9.56
C GLN A 75 1.47 -9.82 -9.00
N ALA A 76 1.49 -9.63 -7.68
CA ALA A 76 2.50 -8.83 -7.00
C ALA A 76 3.90 -9.40 -7.22
N ASN A 77 4.07 -10.72 -7.19
CA ASN A 77 5.37 -11.34 -7.47
C ASN A 77 5.85 -11.07 -8.90
N LYS A 78 4.95 -11.16 -9.90
CA LYS A 78 5.30 -10.80 -11.30
C LYS A 78 5.72 -9.34 -11.41
N MET A 79 5.00 -8.43 -10.77
CA MET A 79 5.34 -7.01 -10.77
C MET A 79 6.68 -6.74 -10.07
N ARG A 80 6.96 -7.42 -8.94
CA ARG A 80 8.25 -7.32 -8.23
C ARG A 80 9.42 -7.76 -9.09
N VAL A 81 9.28 -8.88 -9.81
CA VAL A 81 10.31 -9.37 -10.74
C VAL A 81 10.55 -8.37 -11.88
N ALA A 82 9.48 -7.91 -12.54
CA ALA A 82 9.58 -6.94 -13.64
C ALA A 82 10.16 -5.59 -13.18
N TYR A 83 9.76 -5.12 -12.00
CA TYR A 83 10.32 -3.91 -11.40
C TYR A 83 11.80 -4.07 -11.09
N LEU A 84 12.21 -5.17 -10.45
CA LEU A 84 13.62 -5.43 -10.15
C LEU A 84 14.46 -5.52 -11.44
N GLU A 85 13.94 -6.17 -12.49
CA GLU A 85 14.59 -6.23 -13.80
C GLU A 85 14.72 -4.82 -14.43
N ALA A 86 13.69 -3.99 -14.35
CA ALA A 86 13.72 -2.60 -14.81
C ALA A 86 14.74 -1.76 -14.03
N VAL A 87 14.77 -1.86 -12.69
CA VAL A 87 15.75 -1.17 -11.83
C VAL A 87 17.17 -1.61 -12.17
N LEU A 88 17.45 -2.91 -12.23
CA LEU A 88 18.79 -3.42 -12.50
C LEU A 88 19.29 -3.14 -13.92
N SER A 89 18.37 -2.95 -14.88
CA SER A 89 18.71 -2.55 -16.25
C SER A 89 18.81 -1.03 -16.46
N SER A 90 18.52 -0.24 -15.44
CA SER A 90 18.62 1.22 -15.52
C SER A 90 20.09 1.67 -15.56
N ASP A 91 20.35 2.79 -16.24
CA ASP A 91 21.67 3.42 -16.29
C ASP A 91 22.03 4.10 -14.97
N ILE A 92 23.31 4.44 -14.79
CA ILE A 92 23.80 5.09 -13.57
C ILE A 92 23.16 6.46 -13.36
N CYS A 93 22.82 7.17 -14.45
CA CYS A 93 22.17 8.48 -14.41
C CYS A 93 20.87 8.41 -13.61
N TYR A 94 20.17 7.26 -13.64
CA TYR A 94 19.04 7.03 -12.75
C TYR A 94 19.36 7.20 -11.27
N PHE A 95 20.44 6.54 -10.85
CA PHE A 95 20.80 6.38 -9.45
C PHE A 95 21.49 7.63 -8.90
N ASP A 96 21.91 8.54 -9.78
CA ASP A 96 22.37 9.87 -9.40
C ASP A 96 21.22 10.79 -8.97
N GLU A 97 20.04 10.63 -9.57
CA GLU A 97 18.83 11.40 -9.22
C GLU A 97 17.99 10.70 -8.14
N MET A 98 17.98 9.36 -8.16
CA MET A 98 17.17 8.56 -7.27
C MET A 98 17.98 8.04 -6.10
N SER A 99 17.52 8.33 -4.87
CA SER A 99 18.12 7.77 -3.66
C SER A 99 17.98 6.23 -3.66
N PRO A 100 19.08 5.46 -3.52
CA PRO A 100 19.03 4.01 -3.44
C PRO A 100 18.15 3.49 -2.29
N ALA A 101 17.96 4.29 -1.23
CA ALA A 101 17.10 3.97 -0.10
C ALA A 101 15.59 3.96 -0.44
N GLU A 102 15.18 4.61 -1.54
CA GLU A 102 13.78 4.64 -2.00
C GLU A 102 13.37 3.41 -2.83
N LEU A 103 14.33 2.63 -3.32
CA LEU A 103 14.02 1.52 -4.23
C LEU A 103 13.34 0.34 -3.52
N PRO A 104 13.78 -0.10 -2.32
CA PRO A 104 13.12 -1.19 -1.60
C PRO A 104 11.73 -0.80 -1.09
N THR A 105 11.53 0.45 -0.68
CA THR A 105 10.23 0.95 -0.20
C THR A 105 9.19 1.05 -1.31
N ARG A 106 9.60 1.07 -2.58
CA ARG A 106 8.70 0.95 -3.75
C ARG A 106 8.39 -0.50 -4.16
N MET A 107 9.08 -1.50 -3.60
CA MET A 107 8.80 -2.93 -3.83
C MET A 107 7.64 -3.45 -2.95
N THR A 108 6.64 -2.61 -2.73
CA THR A 108 5.78 -2.62 -1.54
C THR A 108 4.80 -3.79 -1.45
N GLU A 109 4.37 -4.07 -0.22
CA GLU A 109 3.20 -4.88 0.11
C GLU A 109 1.89 -4.18 -0.32
N ASP A 110 1.88 -2.84 -0.40
CA ASP A 110 0.71 -2.02 -0.75
C ASP A 110 -0.03 -2.48 -2.02
N VAL A 111 0.70 -2.85 -3.07
CA VAL A 111 0.09 -3.30 -4.33
C VAL A 111 -0.60 -4.65 -4.12
N GLN A 112 0.04 -5.57 -3.40
CA GLN A 112 -0.52 -6.88 -3.07
C GLN A 112 -1.76 -6.73 -2.19
N ASP A 113 -1.70 -5.88 -1.17
CA ASP A 113 -2.79 -5.64 -0.24
C ASP A 113 -3.99 -4.97 -0.93
N ALA A 114 -3.73 -4.02 -1.83
CA ALA A 114 -4.76 -3.32 -2.59
C ALA A 114 -5.55 -4.24 -3.53
N ILE A 115 -4.87 -5.13 -4.25
CA ILE A 115 -5.51 -6.07 -5.20
C ILE A 115 -5.95 -7.39 -4.55
N GLY A 116 -5.57 -7.62 -3.29
CA GLY A 116 -5.84 -8.83 -2.52
C GLY A 116 -7.16 -8.79 -1.78
N PHE A 117 -7.19 -9.31 -0.56
CA PHE A 117 -8.44 -9.49 0.18
C PHE A 117 -9.20 -8.18 0.45
N LYS A 118 -8.53 -7.02 0.45
CA LYS A 118 -9.18 -5.72 0.70
C LYS A 118 -10.24 -5.39 -0.34
N ILE A 119 -10.02 -5.65 -1.62
CA ILE A 119 -11.04 -5.40 -2.65
C ILE A 119 -12.27 -6.29 -2.44
N GLY A 120 -12.06 -7.55 -2.05
CA GLY A 120 -13.14 -8.47 -1.69
C GLY A 120 -13.89 -8.03 -0.44
N MET A 121 -13.17 -7.53 0.56
CA MET A 121 -13.77 -6.96 1.78
C MET A 121 -14.61 -5.71 1.45
N CYS A 122 -14.15 -4.85 0.55
CA CYS A 122 -14.93 -3.71 0.05
C CYS A 122 -16.22 -4.17 -0.62
N LEU A 123 -16.16 -5.15 -1.52
CA LEU A 123 -17.32 -5.70 -2.22
C LEU A 123 -18.30 -6.39 -1.28
N MET A 124 -17.79 -7.13 -0.29
CA MET A 124 -18.59 -7.76 0.77
C MET A 124 -19.33 -6.70 1.59
N ASN A 125 -18.63 -5.65 2.01
CA ASN A 125 -19.18 -4.56 2.82
C ASN A 125 -20.22 -3.71 2.05
N LEU A 126 -19.97 -3.46 0.76
CA LEU A 126 -20.95 -2.79 -0.12
C LEU A 126 -22.17 -3.67 -0.38
N SER A 127 -21.99 -4.97 -0.59
CA SER A 127 -23.08 -5.93 -0.71
C SER A 127 -23.94 -5.95 0.56
N MET A 128 -23.31 -6.05 1.74
CA MET A 128 -23.98 -5.98 3.03
C MET A 128 -24.79 -4.69 3.21
N CYS A 129 -24.27 -3.55 2.73
CA CYS A 129 -24.99 -2.28 2.70
C CYS A 129 -26.24 -2.34 1.80
N VAL A 130 -26.07 -2.72 0.54
CA VAL A 130 -27.16 -2.75 -0.45
C VAL A 130 -28.27 -3.72 -0.05
N PHE A 131 -27.91 -4.95 0.32
CA PHE A 131 -28.89 -5.97 0.70
C PHE A 131 -29.47 -5.74 2.09
N GLY A 132 -28.72 -5.16 3.04
CA GLY A 132 -29.25 -4.79 4.35
C GLY A 132 -30.32 -3.71 4.27
N PHE A 133 -30.11 -2.65 3.47
CA PHE A 133 -31.18 -1.68 3.21
C PHE A 133 -32.32 -2.29 2.38
N GLY A 134 -31.99 -3.10 1.39
CA GLY A 134 -32.99 -3.81 0.57
C GLY A 134 -33.96 -4.63 1.41
N PHE A 135 -33.44 -5.47 2.32
CA PHE A 135 -34.27 -6.26 3.23
C PHE A 135 -34.99 -5.40 4.28
N GLY A 136 -34.37 -4.34 4.78
CA GLY A 136 -35.03 -3.39 5.68
C GLY A 136 -36.26 -2.74 5.03
N PHE A 137 -36.11 -2.19 3.82
CA PHE A 137 -37.22 -1.59 3.06
C PHE A 137 -38.28 -2.63 2.68
N TYR A 138 -37.88 -3.87 2.41
CA TYR A 138 -38.80 -4.95 2.08
C TYR A 138 -39.67 -5.38 3.26
N ARG A 139 -39.10 -5.53 4.47
CA ARG A 139 -39.81 -6.01 5.66
C ARG A 139 -40.58 -4.90 6.39
N GLY A 140 -40.06 -3.66 6.37
CA GLY A 140 -40.70 -2.53 7.05
C GLY A 140 -40.09 -1.19 6.66
N TRP A 141 -40.66 -0.57 5.62
CA TRP A 141 -40.16 0.70 5.08
C TRP A 141 -40.30 1.88 6.07
N LYS A 142 -41.35 1.91 6.91
CA LYS A 142 -41.58 2.98 7.90
C LYS A 142 -40.45 3.05 8.94
N ILE A 143 -40.14 1.92 9.57
CA ILE A 143 -39.03 1.81 10.56
C ILE A 143 -37.69 2.12 9.88
N THR A 144 -37.48 1.60 8.66
CA THR A 144 -36.26 1.85 7.89
C THR A 144 -36.04 3.34 7.62
N LEU A 145 -37.09 4.10 7.26
CA LEU A 145 -36.98 5.55 7.04
C LEU A 145 -36.63 6.32 8.32
N VAL A 146 -37.20 5.94 9.47
CA VAL A 146 -36.87 6.57 10.76
C VAL A 146 -35.41 6.31 11.12
N MET A 147 -34.94 5.07 10.94
CA MET A 147 -33.53 4.75 11.16
C MET A 147 -32.62 5.52 10.20
N LEU A 148 -32.99 5.60 8.92
CA LEU A 148 -32.26 6.36 7.91
C LEU A 148 -32.20 7.86 8.24
N ALA A 149 -33.25 8.43 8.83
CA ALA A 149 -33.27 9.82 9.29
C ALA A 149 -32.32 10.07 10.49
N ALA A 150 -32.06 9.05 11.31
CA ALA A 150 -31.09 9.12 12.40
C ALA A 150 -29.63 8.92 11.93
N MET A 151 -29.41 8.29 10.76
CA MET A 151 -28.07 7.99 10.24
C MET A 151 -27.16 9.21 10.06
N PRO A 152 -27.63 10.37 9.52
CA PRO A 152 -26.77 11.54 9.38
C PRO A 152 -26.10 11.98 10.69
N VAL A 153 -26.79 11.84 11.83
CA VAL A 153 -26.24 12.17 13.15
C VAL A 153 -25.14 11.18 13.53
N VAL A 154 -25.37 9.88 13.36
CA VAL A 154 -24.38 8.83 13.65
C VAL A 154 -23.15 8.95 12.73
N ILE A 155 -23.36 9.27 11.46
CA ILE A 155 -22.28 9.48 10.49
C ILE A 155 -21.49 10.74 10.84
N ALA A 156 -22.16 11.84 11.20
CA ALA A 156 -21.49 13.09 11.57
C ALA A 156 -20.62 12.93 12.82
N THR A 157 -21.13 12.30 13.89
CA THR A 157 -20.35 12.06 15.12
C THR A 157 -19.17 11.12 14.87
N SER A 158 -19.36 10.08 14.06
CA SER A 158 -18.28 9.15 13.66
C SER A 158 -17.22 9.81 12.77
N ALA A 159 -17.65 10.67 11.85
CA ALA A 159 -16.74 11.43 10.99
C ALA A 159 -15.90 12.43 11.79
N LEU A 160 -16.53 13.14 12.75
CA LEU A 160 -15.82 14.04 13.67
C LEU A 160 -14.78 13.27 14.50
N LEU A 161 -15.13 12.10 15.04
CA LEU A 161 -14.17 11.22 15.70
C LEU A 161 -13.00 10.87 14.78
N GLY A 162 -13.27 10.45 13.54
CA GLY A 162 -12.23 10.13 12.55
C GLY A 162 -11.28 11.30 12.28
N MET A 163 -11.80 12.53 12.18
CA MET A 163 -11.00 13.75 12.00
C MET A 163 -10.13 14.06 13.22
N VAL A 164 -10.70 13.96 14.43
CA VAL A 164 -9.97 14.17 15.70
C VAL A 164 -8.87 13.13 15.87
N MET A 165 -9.14 11.86 15.54
CA MET A 165 -8.14 10.79 15.58
C MET A 165 -7.00 11.05 14.59
N ALA A 166 -7.32 11.41 13.35
CA ALA A 166 -6.31 11.70 12.33
C ALA A 166 -5.39 12.87 12.75
N GLN A 167 -5.97 13.96 13.28
CA GLN A 167 -5.19 15.07 13.82
C GLN A 167 -4.34 14.65 15.02
N GLY A 168 -4.90 13.88 15.95
CA GLY A 168 -4.18 13.38 17.12
C GLY A 168 -2.97 12.52 16.76
N VAL A 169 -3.05 11.71 15.69
CA VAL A 169 -1.90 10.94 15.18
C VAL A 169 -0.79 11.87 14.68
N VAL A 170 -1.13 12.88 13.87
CA VAL A 170 -0.15 13.84 13.32
C VAL A 170 0.55 14.62 14.45
N GLU A 171 -0.21 15.14 15.41
CA GLU A 171 0.35 15.87 16.55
C GLU A 171 1.27 14.97 17.39
N THR A 172 0.81 13.76 17.71
CA THR A 172 1.57 12.77 18.49
C THR A 172 2.88 12.42 17.79
N GLN A 173 2.84 12.16 16.48
CA GLN A 173 4.02 11.87 15.69
C GLN A 173 5.01 13.04 15.67
N SER A 174 4.52 14.29 15.63
CA SER A 174 5.38 15.48 15.67
C SER A 174 6.12 15.64 17.00
N TRP A 175 5.49 15.32 18.14
CA TRP A 175 6.14 15.38 19.45
C TRP A 175 7.21 14.28 19.60
N TYR A 176 6.90 13.07 19.14
CA TYR A 176 7.88 11.98 19.14
C TYR A 176 9.01 12.20 18.15
N ALA A 177 8.78 12.87 17.01
CA ALA A 177 9.83 13.23 16.07
C ALA A 177 10.86 14.18 16.73
N ARG A 178 10.42 15.14 17.54
CA ARG A 178 11.34 16.03 18.29
C ARG A 178 12.17 15.26 19.32
N ALA A 179 11.54 14.38 20.10
CA ALA A 179 12.25 13.54 21.06
C ALA A 179 13.23 12.59 20.35
N GLY A 180 12.79 12.00 19.24
CA GLY A 180 13.59 11.14 18.36
C GLY A 180 14.81 11.85 17.80
N ALA A 181 14.67 13.10 17.34
CA ALA A 181 15.79 13.91 16.85
C ALA A 181 16.85 14.16 17.94
N VAL A 182 16.42 14.42 19.18
CA VAL A 182 17.35 14.54 20.33
C VAL A 182 18.08 13.21 20.57
N ALA A 183 17.36 12.09 20.58
CA ALA A 183 17.97 10.78 20.77
C ALA A 183 18.95 10.45 19.63
N GLU A 184 18.58 10.75 18.39
CA GLU A 184 19.41 10.52 17.20
C GLU A 184 20.72 11.31 17.27
N GLU A 185 20.67 12.61 17.59
CA GLU A 185 21.85 13.48 17.74
C GLU A 185 22.81 12.97 18.83
N VAL A 186 22.27 12.54 19.97
CA VAL A 186 23.03 12.04 21.11
C VAL A 186 23.68 10.70 20.78
N LEU A 187 22.95 9.79 20.12
CA LEU A 187 23.45 8.47 19.74
C LEU A 187 24.47 8.54 18.59
N SER A 188 24.24 9.40 17.58
CA SER A 188 25.18 9.61 16.48
C SER A 188 26.50 10.21 16.99
N SER A 189 26.44 11.01 18.05
CA SER A 189 27.57 11.71 18.65
C SER A 189 28.01 11.13 19.98
N ILE A 190 27.74 9.84 20.22
CA ILE A 190 27.91 9.20 21.54
C ILE A 190 29.33 9.36 22.11
N ARG A 191 30.36 9.29 21.24
CA ARG A 191 31.76 9.48 21.64
C ARG A 191 32.00 10.87 22.24
N THR A 192 31.41 11.91 21.65
CA THR A 192 31.49 13.29 22.13
C THR A 192 30.78 13.44 23.46
N VAL A 193 29.56 12.91 23.57
CA VAL A 193 28.79 12.94 24.84
C VAL A 193 29.55 12.23 25.97
N THR A 194 30.19 11.09 25.68
CA THR A 194 31.01 10.37 26.67
C THR A 194 32.29 11.09 27.03
N MET A 195 32.95 11.76 26.07
CA MET A 195 34.16 12.57 26.30
C MET A 195 33.90 13.73 27.26
N PHE A 196 32.76 14.41 27.10
CA PHE A 196 32.40 15.58 27.92
C PHE A 196 31.57 15.22 29.17
N GLY A 197 31.19 13.95 29.36
CA GLY A 197 30.41 13.51 30.52
C GLY A 197 29.01 14.14 30.62
N THR A 198 28.38 14.47 29.48
CA THR A 198 27.11 15.21 29.43
C THR A 198 25.86 14.32 29.45
N GLN A 199 25.98 13.03 29.79
CA GLN A 199 24.87 12.07 29.69
C GLN A 199 23.61 12.52 30.44
N GLN A 200 23.77 13.04 31.67
CA GLN A 200 22.62 13.50 32.47
C GLN A 200 21.91 14.70 31.83
N ARG A 201 22.68 15.64 31.27
CA ARG A 201 22.13 16.82 30.58
C ARG A 201 21.30 16.42 29.36
N GLU A 202 21.80 15.47 28.57
CA GLU A 202 21.07 14.97 27.40
C GLU A 202 19.84 14.14 27.81
N ASN A 203 19.93 13.39 28.92
CA ASN A 203 18.78 12.69 29.49
C ASN A 203 17.67 13.66 29.93
N ASP A 204 18.03 14.76 30.61
CA ASP A 204 17.07 15.79 31.02
C ASP A 204 16.46 16.49 29.79
N ARG A 205 17.25 16.74 28.74
CA ARG A 205 16.81 17.30 27.46
C ARG A 205 15.76 16.38 26.81
N TYR A 206 16.06 15.09 26.71
CA TYR A 206 15.11 14.10 26.20
C TYR A 206 13.84 13.99 27.08
N GLY A 207 14.01 14.01 28.41
CA GLY A 207 12.91 14.01 29.37
C GLY A 207 11.97 15.20 29.23
N SER A 208 12.49 16.40 28.92
CA SER A 208 11.66 17.58 28.70
C SER A 208 10.80 17.46 27.42
N CYS A 209 11.37 16.96 26.32
CA CYS A 209 10.61 16.63 25.11
C CYS A 209 9.52 15.59 25.36
N LEU A 210 9.82 14.55 26.15
CA LEU A 210 8.82 13.55 26.54
C LEU A 210 7.71 14.11 27.45
N ALA A 211 8.03 15.06 28.32
CA ALA A 211 7.03 15.70 29.17
C ALA A 211 6.03 16.53 28.34
N GLU A 212 6.48 17.20 27.27
CA GLU A 212 5.60 17.86 26.31
C GLU A 212 4.74 16.85 25.55
N ALA A 213 5.35 15.78 25.03
CA ALA A 213 4.63 14.69 24.36
C ALA A 213 3.56 14.07 25.26
N LYS A 214 3.86 13.87 26.55
CA LYS A 214 2.90 13.36 27.54
C LYS A 214 1.71 14.30 27.73
N LYS A 215 1.94 15.61 27.89
CA LYS A 215 0.85 16.59 28.05
C LYS A 215 -0.06 16.62 26.81
N GLY A 216 0.54 16.62 25.62
CA GLY A 216 -0.17 16.54 24.35
C GLY A 216 -0.98 15.26 24.23
N GLY A 217 -0.36 14.11 24.53
CA GLY A 217 -1.00 12.80 24.52
C GLY A 217 -2.18 12.68 25.48
N ILE A 218 -2.10 13.25 26.68
CA ILE A 218 -3.23 13.28 27.63
C ILE A 218 -4.41 14.09 27.04
N ARG A 219 -4.14 15.26 26.45
CA ARG A 219 -5.17 16.11 25.82
C ARG A 219 -5.83 15.39 24.64
N ALA A 220 -5.02 14.80 23.75
CA ALA A 220 -5.50 14.01 22.62
C ALA A 220 -6.32 12.79 23.09
N GLY A 221 -5.89 12.13 24.17
CA GLY A 221 -6.61 11.01 24.78
C GLY A 221 -8.00 11.42 25.30
N ILE A 222 -8.12 12.57 25.96
CA ILE A 222 -9.42 13.10 26.42
C ILE A 222 -10.33 13.41 25.23
N GLN A 223 -9.80 14.08 24.20
CA GLN A 223 -10.56 14.41 22.98
C GLN A 223 -11.05 13.15 22.26
N ASN A 224 -10.17 12.14 22.14
CA ASN A 224 -10.52 10.84 21.57
C ASN A 224 -11.60 10.13 22.40
N GLY A 225 -11.43 10.06 23.73
CA GLY A 225 -12.42 9.46 24.62
C GLY A 225 -13.79 10.12 24.55
N LEU A 226 -13.84 11.45 24.51
CA LEU A 226 -15.10 12.19 24.31
C LEU A 226 -15.71 11.93 22.93
N GLY A 227 -14.89 11.88 21.86
CA GLY A 227 -15.36 11.58 20.51
C GLY A 227 -15.94 10.17 20.39
N VAL A 228 -15.28 9.18 20.97
CA VAL A 228 -15.76 7.79 21.05
C VAL A 228 -17.07 7.73 21.82
N GLY A 229 -17.12 8.36 23.01
CA GLY A 229 -18.33 8.43 23.82
C GLY A 229 -19.51 9.07 23.08
N LEU A 230 -19.29 10.17 22.36
CA LEU A 230 -20.32 10.85 21.58
C LEU A 230 -20.82 9.99 20.40
N ALA A 231 -19.92 9.30 19.70
CA ALA A 231 -20.27 8.38 18.62
C ALA A 231 -21.16 7.23 19.13
N PHE A 232 -20.75 6.55 20.21
CA PHE A 232 -21.56 5.48 20.82
C PHE A 232 -22.88 5.99 21.39
N CYS A 233 -22.90 7.17 22.02
CA CYS A 233 -24.12 7.79 22.51
C CYS A 233 -25.13 8.03 21.37
N SER A 234 -24.67 8.64 20.28
CA SER A 234 -25.53 8.89 19.10
C SER A 234 -26.08 7.60 18.48
N MET A 235 -25.28 6.53 18.48
CA MET A 235 -25.69 5.20 18.01
C MET A 235 -26.74 4.58 18.93
N TYR A 236 -26.57 4.61 20.25
CA TYR A 236 -27.58 4.07 21.17
C TYR A 236 -28.87 4.89 21.18
N CYS A 237 -28.79 6.21 21.01
CA CYS A 237 -29.98 7.05 20.82
C CYS A 237 -30.75 6.68 19.55
N SER A 238 -30.07 6.39 18.43
CA SER A 238 -30.75 5.94 17.22
C SER A 238 -31.40 4.57 17.39
N TYR A 239 -30.79 3.67 18.18
CA TYR A 239 -31.40 2.38 18.51
C TYR A 239 -32.64 2.55 19.38
N ALA A 240 -32.57 3.41 20.40
CA ALA A 240 -33.71 3.72 21.25
C ALA A 240 -34.87 4.32 20.43
N LEU A 241 -34.58 5.22 19.48
CA LEU A 241 -35.58 5.78 18.57
C LEU A 241 -36.23 4.69 17.69
N ALA A 242 -35.44 3.78 17.14
CA ALA A 242 -35.92 2.69 16.31
C ALA A 242 -36.87 1.75 17.09
N PHE A 243 -36.48 1.35 18.30
CA PHE A 243 -37.31 0.51 19.16
C PHE A 243 -38.54 1.21 19.69
N TRP A 244 -38.45 2.49 20.05
CA TRP A 244 -39.60 3.27 20.50
C TRP A 244 -40.64 3.38 19.37
N TYR A 245 -40.21 3.79 18.18
CA TYR A 245 -41.12 3.91 17.02
C TYR A 245 -41.65 2.55 16.54
N GLY A 246 -40.78 1.52 16.48
CA GLY A 246 -41.20 0.15 16.19
C GLY A 246 -42.20 -0.38 17.22
N GLY A 247 -42.01 -0.08 18.50
CA GLY A 247 -42.94 -0.42 19.58
C GLY A 247 -44.30 0.27 19.41
N THR A 248 -44.34 1.55 19.05
CA THR A 248 -45.61 2.24 18.77
C THR A 248 -46.37 1.64 17.58
N LEU A 249 -45.67 1.23 16.53
CA LEU A 249 -46.27 0.54 15.38
C LEU A 249 -46.95 -0.79 15.78
N VAL A 250 -46.32 -1.53 16.69
CA VAL A 250 -46.86 -2.79 17.24
C VAL A 250 -48.03 -2.52 18.17
N GLU A 251 -47.93 -1.53 19.06
CA GLU A 251 -48.99 -1.14 20.00
C GLU A 251 -50.26 -0.64 19.27
N ASP A 252 -50.09 0.19 18.25
CA ASP A 252 -51.17 0.75 17.44
C ASP A 252 -51.79 -0.29 16.47
N ASN A 253 -51.27 -1.53 16.44
CA ASN A 253 -51.66 -2.58 15.49
C ASN A 253 -51.62 -2.11 14.03
N GLU A 254 -50.63 -1.27 13.69
CA GLU A 254 -50.50 -0.74 12.35
C GLU A 254 -50.19 -1.88 11.36
N ILE A 255 -50.87 -1.88 10.21
CA ILE A 255 -50.73 -2.96 9.23
C ILE A 255 -49.35 -2.85 8.56
N ASN A 256 -48.62 -3.96 8.56
CA ASN A 256 -47.39 -4.13 7.81
C ASN A 256 -47.71 -4.49 6.36
N ASP A 257 -47.27 -3.65 5.42
CA ASP A 257 -47.48 -3.84 3.98
C ASP A 257 -46.87 -5.14 3.43
N TYR A 258 -45.86 -5.69 4.11
CA TYR A 258 -45.19 -6.94 3.70
C TYR A 258 -46.02 -8.19 4.05
N THR A 259 -46.49 -8.31 5.29
CA THR A 259 -47.26 -9.48 5.76
C THR A 259 -48.76 -9.34 5.52
N GLY A 260 -49.27 -8.11 5.36
CA GLY A 260 -50.70 -7.81 5.39
C GLY A 260 -51.33 -7.94 6.78
N ALA A 261 -50.52 -8.15 7.82
CA ALA A 261 -50.93 -8.29 9.21
C ALA A 261 -50.34 -7.13 10.05
N PRO A 262 -50.82 -6.90 11.30
CA PRO A 262 -50.21 -5.91 12.19
C PRO A 262 -48.70 -6.16 12.38
N TYR A 263 -47.91 -5.09 12.54
CA TYR A 263 -46.50 -5.20 12.89
C TYR A 263 -46.31 -6.06 14.16
N ASN A 264 -45.30 -6.93 14.14
CA ASN A 264 -44.90 -7.74 15.30
C ASN A 264 -43.46 -7.43 15.74
N GLY A 265 -43.05 -7.93 16.91
CA GLY A 265 -41.70 -7.73 17.45
C GLY A 265 -40.58 -8.29 16.57
N GLY A 266 -40.82 -9.38 15.83
CA GLY A 266 -39.84 -9.93 14.89
C GLY A 266 -39.66 -9.07 13.65
N ASP A 267 -40.73 -8.43 13.14
CA ASP A 267 -40.62 -7.41 12.07
C ASP A 267 -39.68 -6.28 12.47
N VAL A 268 -39.88 -5.73 13.67
CA VAL A 268 -39.08 -4.63 14.21
C VAL A 268 -37.62 -5.05 14.33
N LEU A 269 -37.34 -6.24 14.87
CA LEU A 269 -35.99 -6.76 15.02
C LEU A 269 -35.31 -7.07 13.68
N ALA A 270 -36.03 -7.66 12.73
CA ALA A 270 -35.52 -7.95 11.39
C ALA A 270 -35.07 -6.67 10.68
N VAL A 271 -35.92 -5.63 10.70
CA VAL A 271 -35.59 -4.33 10.11
C VAL A 271 -34.41 -3.69 10.85
N PHE A 272 -34.46 -3.67 12.18
CA PHE A 272 -33.41 -3.09 13.01
C PHE A 272 -32.03 -3.69 12.72
N PHE A 273 -31.90 -5.03 12.77
CA PHE A 273 -30.63 -5.69 12.48
C PHE A 273 -30.21 -5.53 11.02
N SER A 274 -31.13 -5.59 10.07
CA SER A 274 -30.80 -5.41 8.64
C SER A 274 -30.22 -4.01 8.35
N VAL A 275 -30.84 -2.96 8.90
CA VAL A 275 -30.40 -1.57 8.71
C VAL A 275 -29.10 -1.27 9.46
N ILE A 276 -28.91 -1.83 10.66
CA ILE A 276 -27.64 -1.71 11.38
C ILE A 276 -26.51 -2.38 10.61
N MET A 277 -26.72 -3.62 10.15
CA MET A 277 -25.74 -4.34 9.35
C MET A 277 -25.40 -3.55 8.07
N ALA A 278 -26.40 -2.93 7.43
CA ALA A 278 -26.17 -2.08 6.27
C ALA A 278 -25.27 -0.88 6.60
N THR A 279 -25.56 -0.20 7.71
CA THR A 279 -24.80 0.96 8.20
C THR A 279 -23.36 0.57 8.54
N PHE A 280 -23.15 -0.57 9.20
CA PHE A 280 -21.82 -1.12 9.48
C PHE A 280 -21.06 -1.48 8.21
N GLY A 281 -21.73 -2.12 7.24
CA GLY A 281 -21.17 -2.41 5.93
C GLY A 281 -20.66 -1.15 5.24
N LEU A 282 -21.45 -0.07 5.22
CA LEU A 282 -21.02 1.21 4.66
C LEU A 282 -19.77 1.78 5.34
N GLY A 283 -19.75 1.79 6.69
CA GLY A 283 -18.60 2.28 7.45
C GLY A 283 -17.32 1.46 7.22
N GLN A 284 -17.45 0.14 7.18
CA GLN A 284 -16.31 -0.78 6.98
C GLN A 284 -15.84 -0.88 5.52
N ALA A 285 -16.59 -0.35 4.56
CA ALA A 285 -16.13 -0.23 3.17
C ALA A 285 -15.02 0.82 2.98
N MET A 286 -14.91 1.80 3.89
CA MET A 286 -14.00 2.93 3.73
C MET A 286 -12.50 2.58 3.84
N PRO A 287 -12.03 1.83 4.87
CA PRO A 287 -10.60 1.49 4.97
C PRO A 287 -10.05 0.70 3.77
N PRO A 288 -10.76 -0.32 3.22
CA PRO A 288 -10.37 -0.96 1.97
C PRO A 288 -10.19 -0.01 0.79
N LEU A 289 -11.07 0.99 0.64
CA LEU A 289 -10.99 1.98 -0.43
C LEU A 289 -9.72 2.82 -0.31
N GLN A 290 -9.32 3.19 0.91
CA GLN A 290 -8.06 3.90 1.16
C GLN A 290 -6.84 3.04 0.81
N THR A 291 -6.84 1.75 1.18
CA THR A 291 -5.76 0.83 0.79
C THR A 291 -5.67 0.69 -0.73
N PHE A 292 -6.81 0.64 -1.43
CA PHE A 292 -6.84 0.60 -2.89
C PHE A 292 -6.23 1.87 -3.52
N GLN A 293 -6.53 3.05 -2.96
CA GLN A 293 -5.92 4.32 -3.42
C GLN A 293 -4.40 4.34 -3.24
N ALA A 294 -3.91 3.88 -2.07
CA ALA A 294 -2.48 3.78 -1.79
C ALA A 294 -1.79 2.80 -2.76
N GLY A 295 -2.35 1.60 -2.94
CA GLY A 295 -1.81 0.62 -3.87
C GLY A 295 -1.82 1.09 -5.32
N ARG A 296 -2.80 1.90 -5.75
CA ARG A 296 -2.81 2.52 -7.08
C ARG A 296 -1.65 3.50 -7.27
N ALA A 297 -1.33 4.30 -6.26
CA ALA A 297 -0.19 5.21 -6.29
C ALA A 297 1.14 4.44 -6.38
N SER A 298 1.30 3.37 -5.58
CA SER A 298 2.48 2.50 -5.62
C SER A 298 2.61 1.78 -6.97
N ALA A 299 1.50 1.28 -7.53
CA ALA A 299 1.49 0.65 -8.85
C ALA A 299 1.86 1.64 -9.97
N TYR A 300 1.40 2.89 -9.90
CA TYR A 300 1.78 3.93 -10.87
C TYR A 300 3.30 4.20 -10.85
N ALA A 301 3.90 4.28 -9.67
CA ALA A 301 5.36 4.46 -9.56
C ALA A 301 6.15 3.28 -10.17
N ILE A 302 5.65 2.06 -9.99
CA ILE A 302 6.24 0.85 -10.60
C ILE A 302 6.09 0.89 -12.13
N HIS A 303 4.88 1.12 -12.62
CA HIS A 303 4.60 1.17 -14.06
C HIS A 303 5.36 2.29 -14.76
N LYS A 304 5.45 3.47 -14.15
CA LYS A 304 6.25 4.58 -14.67
C LYS A 304 7.71 4.17 -14.92
N LEU A 305 8.31 3.39 -14.02
CA LEU A 305 9.67 2.91 -14.22
C LEU A 305 9.75 1.82 -15.30
N ILE A 306 8.77 0.92 -15.37
CA ILE A 306 8.78 -0.18 -16.34
C ILE A 306 8.51 0.32 -17.77
N ASP A 307 7.56 1.24 -17.94
CA ASP A 307 7.01 1.64 -19.23
C ASP A 307 7.75 2.86 -19.82
N ASP A 308 8.04 3.90 -19.02
CA ASP A 308 8.60 5.16 -19.54
C ASP A 308 10.13 5.13 -19.66
N ARG A 309 10.80 4.15 -19.05
CA ARG A 309 12.26 4.13 -18.93
C ARG A 309 12.89 3.24 -20.00
N THR A 310 13.25 3.84 -21.12
CA THR A 310 14.30 3.28 -21.99
C THR A 310 15.65 3.81 -21.51
N PRO A 311 16.55 2.97 -20.93
CA PRO A 311 17.86 3.43 -20.47
C PRO A 311 18.65 4.00 -21.65
N GLY A 312 19.34 5.12 -21.45
CA GLY A 312 20.15 5.75 -22.50
C GLY A 312 21.34 4.87 -22.90
N ILE A 313 21.82 4.07 -21.95
CA ILE A 313 22.87 3.07 -22.15
C ILE A 313 22.28 1.69 -21.84
N GLU A 314 22.13 0.85 -22.86
CA GLU A 314 21.59 -0.49 -22.67
C GLU A 314 22.62 -1.40 -21.96
N THR A 315 22.24 -1.82 -20.74
CA THR A 315 23.04 -2.71 -19.89
C THR A 315 22.46 -4.13 -19.80
N ARG A 316 21.30 -4.37 -20.44
CA ARG A 316 20.65 -5.68 -20.43
C ARG A 316 21.57 -6.74 -21.04
N MET A 317 21.69 -7.89 -20.37
CA MET A 317 22.28 -9.06 -21.00
C MET A 317 21.40 -9.46 -22.20
N PRO A 318 21.99 -9.74 -23.39
CA PRO A 318 21.21 -10.31 -24.48
C PRO A 318 20.52 -11.61 -24.00
N PRO A 319 19.28 -11.87 -24.42
CA PRO A 319 18.46 -12.94 -23.88
C PRO A 319 19.16 -14.29 -24.01
N ARG A 320 19.37 -14.96 -22.88
CA ARG A 320 20.03 -16.26 -22.80
C ARG A 320 19.03 -17.39 -23.11
N ARG A 321 18.53 -17.48 -24.36
CA ARG A 321 18.00 -18.72 -25.00
C ARG A 321 17.23 -18.42 -26.31
N GLY A 322 17.63 -19.10 -27.39
CA GLY A 322 16.67 -19.55 -28.42
C GLY A 322 16.72 -18.89 -29.79
N SER A 323 17.43 -17.78 -29.99
CA SER A 323 17.63 -17.25 -31.35
C SER A 323 18.83 -17.94 -31.98
N VAL A 324 18.56 -18.74 -33.02
CA VAL A 324 19.55 -19.24 -33.97
C VAL A 324 20.07 -18.04 -34.76
N THR A 325 21.01 -17.32 -34.18
CA THR A 325 22.04 -16.63 -34.96
C THR A 325 23.35 -17.29 -34.56
N ASN A 326 24.08 -17.77 -35.56
CA ASN A 326 25.42 -18.35 -35.43
C ASN A 326 26.45 -17.28 -35.06
N ALA A 327 26.18 -16.47 -34.04
CA ALA A 327 27.18 -15.62 -33.42
C ALA A 327 27.78 -16.44 -32.27
N THR A 328 28.89 -17.11 -32.57
CA THR A 328 29.85 -17.53 -31.53
C THR A 328 30.04 -16.39 -30.53
N PRO A 329 30.17 -16.67 -29.21
CA PRO A 329 30.62 -15.66 -28.27
C PRO A 329 31.94 -15.14 -28.80
N GLN A 330 31.96 -13.94 -29.40
CA GLN A 330 33.21 -13.33 -29.81
C GLN A 330 33.98 -13.07 -28.53
N ASP A 331 35.21 -13.57 -28.47
CA ASP A 331 36.14 -13.19 -27.43
C ASP A 331 36.19 -11.65 -27.37
N PRO A 332 36.31 -11.06 -26.16
CA PRO A 332 36.36 -9.61 -26.04
C PRO A 332 37.43 -9.04 -26.99
N PRO A 333 37.13 -7.97 -27.74
CA PRO A 333 38.09 -7.41 -28.69
C PRO A 333 39.38 -7.07 -27.94
N LYS A 334 40.52 -7.49 -28.50
CA LYS A 334 41.82 -7.18 -27.91
C LYS A 334 42.00 -5.67 -27.89
N MET A 335 42.33 -5.11 -26.74
CA MET A 335 42.54 -3.68 -26.60
C MET A 335 43.87 -3.27 -27.27
N GLU A 336 43.78 -2.46 -28.32
CA GLU A 336 44.89 -1.85 -29.06
C GLU A 336 45.05 -0.36 -28.77
N SER A 337 43.95 0.34 -28.46
CA SER A 337 43.98 1.73 -27.97
C SER A 337 42.67 2.09 -27.26
N LEU A 338 42.75 2.98 -26.28
CA LEU A 338 41.57 3.60 -25.65
C LEU A 338 41.82 5.10 -25.58
N SER A 339 40.92 5.88 -26.17
CA SER A 339 41.09 7.33 -26.25
C SER A 339 39.83 8.12 -25.94
N LEU A 340 40.06 9.32 -25.43
CA LEU A 340 39.11 10.41 -25.29
C LEU A 340 39.53 11.48 -26.30
N GLU A 341 38.61 11.96 -27.12
CA GLU A 341 38.84 13.02 -28.10
C GLU A 341 37.94 14.22 -27.80
N ASN A 342 38.56 15.33 -27.36
CA ASN A 342 37.94 16.62 -27.10
C ASN A 342 36.67 16.51 -26.24
N VAL A 343 36.72 15.67 -25.21
CA VAL A 343 35.55 15.32 -24.41
C VAL A 343 35.19 16.44 -23.45
N THR A 344 33.93 16.89 -23.56
CA THR A 344 33.29 17.78 -22.58
C THR A 344 32.16 17.02 -21.89
N PHE A 345 32.07 17.13 -20.57
CA PHE A 345 31.08 16.39 -19.80
C PHE A 345 30.49 17.20 -18.63
N VAL A 346 29.19 16.99 -18.44
CA VAL A 346 28.36 17.54 -17.37
C VAL A 346 27.54 16.39 -16.78
N TYR A 347 27.51 16.26 -15.45
CA TYR A 347 26.63 15.27 -14.80
C TYR A 347 25.17 15.73 -14.91
N PRO A 348 24.21 14.84 -15.25
CA PRO A 348 22.80 15.21 -15.33
C PRO A 348 22.25 15.83 -14.03
N SER A 349 22.67 15.30 -12.88
CA SER A 349 22.26 15.78 -11.56
C SER A 349 22.78 17.20 -11.21
N ARG A 350 23.76 17.72 -11.97
CA ARG A 350 24.35 19.06 -11.80
C ARG A 350 24.66 19.68 -13.16
N SER A 351 23.60 19.98 -13.90
CA SER A 351 23.69 20.51 -15.27
C SER A 351 24.37 21.89 -15.39
N ASP A 352 24.54 22.59 -14.27
CA ASP A 352 25.16 23.91 -14.16
C ASP A 352 26.70 23.88 -14.12
N VAL A 353 27.30 22.71 -13.86
CA VAL A 353 28.75 22.58 -13.67
C VAL A 353 29.38 21.68 -14.74
N THR A 354 30.18 22.26 -15.62
CA THR A 354 31.03 21.50 -16.55
C THR A 354 32.26 20.95 -15.85
N VAL A 355 32.35 19.61 -15.77
CA VAL A 355 33.42 18.90 -15.06
C VAL A 355 34.65 18.68 -15.95
N LEU A 356 34.44 18.26 -17.18
CA LEU A 356 35.51 18.08 -18.18
C LEU A 356 35.30 19.06 -19.33
N LYS A 357 36.38 19.72 -19.78
CA LYS A 357 36.38 20.70 -20.86
C LYS A 357 37.41 20.32 -21.91
N GLU A 358 36.94 19.85 -23.07
CA GLU A 358 37.77 19.50 -24.24
C GLU A 358 38.97 18.58 -23.91
N VAL A 359 38.75 17.57 -23.07
CA VAL A 359 39.82 16.68 -22.62
C VAL A 359 40.13 15.62 -23.69
N SER A 360 41.41 15.51 -24.03
CA SER A 360 41.93 14.46 -24.93
C SER A 360 42.98 13.61 -24.22
N LEU A 361 42.84 12.29 -24.31
CA LEU A 361 43.74 11.31 -23.70
C LEU A 361 43.84 10.09 -24.60
N THR A 362 45.02 9.46 -24.69
CA THR A 362 45.17 8.18 -25.39
C THR A 362 46.02 7.24 -24.55
N VAL A 363 45.47 6.07 -24.25
CA VAL A 363 46.12 5.00 -23.50
C VAL A 363 46.50 3.88 -24.45
N LYS A 364 47.79 3.54 -24.50
CA LYS A 364 48.34 2.48 -25.36
C LYS A 364 48.48 1.17 -24.58
N PRO A 365 48.45 0.00 -25.26
CA PRO A 365 48.59 -1.29 -24.61
C PRO A 365 49.94 -1.40 -23.91
N GLY A 366 49.94 -2.01 -22.72
CA GLY A 366 51.14 -2.18 -21.90
C GLY A 366 51.65 -0.92 -21.20
N THR A 367 50.99 0.23 -21.38
CA THR A 367 51.37 1.48 -20.69
C THR A 367 50.64 1.63 -19.36
N ARG A 368 51.27 2.34 -18.43
CA ARG A 368 50.66 2.74 -17.15
C ARG A 368 50.49 4.25 -17.18
N VAL A 369 49.25 4.70 -17.05
CA VAL A 369 48.90 6.12 -17.07
C VAL A 369 48.44 6.52 -15.67
N ALA A 370 48.98 7.63 -15.16
CA ALA A 370 48.57 8.21 -13.89
C ALA A 370 47.91 9.57 -14.14
N ILE A 371 46.69 9.74 -13.66
CA ILE A 371 45.95 11.01 -13.73
C ILE A 371 46.07 11.71 -12.37
N VAL A 372 46.76 12.85 -12.34
CA VAL A 372 46.98 13.65 -11.13
C VAL A 372 46.27 14.99 -11.24
N GLY A 373 45.83 15.53 -10.10
CA GLY A 373 45.14 16.82 -10.04
C GLY A 373 44.43 17.04 -8.71
N GLU A 374 44.02 18.27 -8.46
CA GLU A 374 43.31 18.69 -7.25
C GLU A 374 41.98 17.95 -7.05
N SER A 375 41.45 17.91 -5.82
CA SER A 375 40.14 17.30 -5.56
C SER A 375 39.06 17.97 -6.42
N GLY A 376 38.16 17.17 -7.02
CA GLY A 376 37.12 17.70 -7.92
C GLY A 376 37.57 17.98 -9.36
N SER A 377 38.83 17.76 -9.73
CA SER A 377 39.34 18.00 -11.10
C SER A 377 38.84 17.02 -12.18
N GLY A 378 37.81 16.20 -11.91
CA GLY A 378 37.24 15.25 -12.87
C GLY A 378 37.98 13.92 -13.07
N LYS A 379 38.93 13.56 -12.19
CA LYS A 379 39.72 12.31 -12.31
C LYS A 379 38.85 11.05 -12.36
N SER A 380 37.93 10.90 -11.41
CA SER A 380 37.01 9.76 -11.37
C SER A 380 36.02 9.80 -12.54
N THR A 381 35.63 11.00 -12.98
CA THR A 381 34.75 11.20 -14.14
C THR A 381 35.37 10.67 -15.43
N VAL A 382 36.68 10.85 -15.63
CA VAL A 382 37.42 10.25 -16.75
C VAL A 382 37.26 8.72 -16.74
N VAL A 383 37.45 8.09 -15.58
CA VAL A 383 37.28 6.62 -15.44
C VAL A 383 35.83 6.21 -15.75
N SER A 384 34.83 6.93 -15.20
CA SER A 384 33.41 6.63 -15.44
C SER A 384 33.00 6.72 -16.91
N LEU A 385 33.59 7.64 -17.68
CA LEU A 385 33.35 7.75 -19.14
C LEU A 385 34.01 6.61 -19.92
N LEU A 386 35.22 6.20 -19.53
CA LEU A 386 35.92 5.05 -20.15
C LEU A 386 35.18 3.73 -19.93
N GLU A 387 34.53 3.57 -18.77
CA GLU A 387 33.68 2.41 -18.44
C GLU A 387 32.25 2.53 -19.01
N ARG A 388 31.98 3.63 -19.73
CA ARG A 388 30.67 4.02 -20.28
C ARG A 388 29.57 3.89 -19.23
N PHE A 389 29.81 4.44 -18.04
CA PHE A 389 28.74 4.71 -17.09
C PHE A 389 27.93 5.93 -17.54
N TYR A 390 28.58 6.89 -18.19
CA TYR A 390 27.95 8.05 -18.82
C TYR A 390 28.42 8.16 -20.28
N ASP A 391 27.60 8.79 -21.11
CA ASP A 391 28.02 9.25 -22.43
C ASP A 391 28.48 10.72 -22.33
N PRO A 392 29.52 11.14 -23.07
CA PRO A 392 30.01 12.50 -23.04
C PRO A 392 28.99 13.49 -23.64
N SER A 393 28.97 14.73 -23.14
CA SER A 393 28.09 15.79 -23.68
C SER A 393 28.55 16.24 -25.08
N SER A 394 29.86 16.25 -25.32
CA SER A 394 30.46 16.42 -26.64
C SER A 394 31.83 15.74 -26.69
N GLY A 395 32.36 15.50 -27.89
CA GLY A 395 33.56 14.71 -28.11
C GLY A 395 33.26 13.21 -28.22
N ARG A 396 34.30 12.38 -28.18
CA ARG A 396 34.18 10.92 -28.41
C ARG A 396 35.02 10.10 -27.44
N VAL A 397 34.50 8.93 -27.08
CA VAL A 397 35.25 7.87 -26.40
C VAL A 397 35.44 6.73 -27.40
N LEU A 398 36.68 6.32 -27.63
CA LEU A 398 37.05 5.38 -28.68
C LEU A 398 37.79 4.17 -28.09
N LEU A 399 37.41 2.97 -28.50
CA LEU A 399 38.15 1.73 -28.29
C LEU A 399 38.63 1.24 -29.66
N ASN A 400 39.95 1.10 -29.85
CA ASN A 400 40.57 0.71 -31.12
C ASN A 400 40.18 1.60 -32.31
N GLY A 401 39.85 2.87 -32.04
CA GLY A 401 39.39 3.83 -33.05
C GLY A 401 37.89 3.76 -33.39
N GLU A 402 37.14 2.82 -32.80
CA GLU A 402 35.67 2.74 -32.90
C GLU A 402 35.01 3.41 -31.70
N GLU A 403 33.91 4.15 -31.89
CA GLU A 403 33.20 4.76 -30.78
C GLU A 403 32.61 3.69 -29.86
N VAL A 404 32.87 3.85 -28.56
CA VAL A 404 32.40 2.92 -27.53
C VAL A 404 30.88 2.80 -27.51
N LYS A 405 30.18 3.82 -28.03
CA LYS A 405 28.72 3.83 -28.14
C LYS A 405 28.19 2.79 -29.13
N ASP A 406 28.97 2.52 -30.19
CA ASP A 406 28.60 1.71 -31.35
C ASP A 406 29.10 0.26 -31.28
N LEU A 407 29.87 -0.08 -30.23
CA LEU A 407 30.42 -1.42 -30.03
C LEU A 407 29.34 -2.52 -30.05
N GLN A 408 29.59 -3.57 -30.85
CA GLN A 408 28.76 -4.76 -30.88
C GLN A 408 28.71 -5.43 -29.50
N GLY A 409 27.51 -5.64 -28.97
CA GLY A 409 27.30 -6.18 -27.61
C GLY A 409 27.20 -5.12 -26.50
N GLY A 410 27.24 -3.82 -26.85
CA GLY A 410 26.91 -2.71 -25.97
C GLY A 410 27.88 -2.50 -24.79
N ALA A 411 27.41 -1.82 -23.75
CA ALA A 411 28.25 -1.45 -22.60
C ALA A 411 28.78 -2.68 -21.82
N LEU A 412 28.06 -3.81 -21.83
CA LEU A 412 28.50 -5.02 -21.13
C LEU A 412 29.75 -5.63 -21.78
N ALA A 413 29.83 -5.63 -23.11
CA ALA A 413 31.00 -6.12 -23.84
C ALA A 413 32.26 -5.31 -23.50
N LEU A 414 32.11 -3.98 -23.44
CA LEU A 414 33.16 -3.06 -23.00
C LEU A 414 33.61 -3.37 -21.57
N ARG A 415 32.67 -3.43 -20.61
CA ARG A 415 33.00 -3.57 -19.17
C ARG A 415 33.69 -4.90 -18.84
N ARG A 416 33.55 -5.94 -19.66
CA ARG A 416 34.32 -7.20 -19.52
C ARG A 416 35.83 -7.04 -19.76
N LEU A 417 36.24 -5.96 -20.42
CA LEU A 417 37.67 -5.65 -20.65
C LEU A 417 38.32 -4.94 -19.45
N PHE A 418 37.52 -4.42 -18.51
CA PHE A 418 38.00 -3.62 -17.39
C PHE A 418 38.08 -4.46 -16.10
N GLY A 419 39.17 -4.28 -15.37
CA GLY A 419 39.24 -4.59 -13.94
C GLY A 419 39.15 -3.28 -13.16
N TYR A 420 38.15 -3.16 -12.28
CA TYR A 420 37.92 -1.95 -11.48
C TYR A 420 38.24 -2.20 -10.01
N VAL A 421 38.95 -1.26 -9.39
CA VAL A 421 39.18 -1.21 -7.95
C VAL A 421 38.74 0.15 -7.46
N GLY A 422 37.63 0.18 -6.71
CA GLY A 422 37.05 1.40 -6.17
C GLY A 422 37.88 1.99 -5.03
N GLN A 423 37.70 3.29 -4.78
CA GLN A 423 38.35 4.00 -3.68
C GLN A 423 37.97 3.42 -2.31
N GLU A 424 36.68 3.08 -2.14
CA GLU A 424 36.15 2.36 -0.99
C GLU A 424 35.65 0.99 -1.48
N PRO A 425 36.44 -0.10 -1.28
CA PRO A 425 36.05 -1.40 -1.76
C PRO A 425 34.82 -1.91 -0.98
N VAL A 426 33.74 -2.17 -1.70
CA VAL A 426 32.52 -2.78 -1.15
C VAL A 426 32.50 -4.25 -1.49
N LEU A 427 32.38 -5.09 -0.45
CA LEU A 427 32.19 -6.53 -0.60
C LEU A 427 30.72 -6.85 -0.37
N PHE A 428 30.12 -7.60 -1.30
CA PHE A 428 28.79 -8.16 -1.09
C PHE A 428 28.86 -9.28 -0.04
N ALA A 429 27.85 -9.36 0.81
CA ALA A 429 27.70 -10.49 1.71
C ALA A 429 27.46 -11.76 0.89
N ALA A 430 28.43 -12.68 0.90
CA ALA A 430 28.30 -14.01 0.32
C ALA A 430 28.17 -15.02 1.47
N SER A 431 27.20 -15.92 1.36
CA SER A 431 27.03 -17.08 2.24
C SER A 431 27.84 -18.28 1.73
#